data_AF-A0A3E3I4C0-F1
#
_entry.id   AF-A0A3E3I4C0-F1
#
_cell.length_a   1.000
_cell.length_b   1.000
_cell.length_c   1.000
_cell.angle_alpha   90.00
_cell.angle_beta   90.00
_cell.angle_gamma   90.00
#
_symmetry.space_group_name_H-M   'P 1'
#
loop_
_entity.id
_entity.type
_entity.pdbx_description
1 polymer ?
#
loop_
_entity_poly.entity_id
_entity_poly.type
_entity_poly.pdbx_seq_one_letter_code
_entity_poly.pdbx_strand_id
1 'polypeptide(L)'
;MPALDTEYNRFALFLTDGEDRVVYKTDRLETNNRNRGMLEQPNKGMAAVSFQDLNGDGYTDIVLITSCINENSSRPEKTYKVGDVLFGSRDGFYQDWRISDKINRFSMNKSIRFITSFVRDGNSTEFLYTAMTQKELLDHGFRIIEEQCYWRNFEKMGRLQVVPGTYTMADYNVFMIYLVNEQGYIVWSFQPMGEYDNLYALKGLVCKDVDGDGLKDIIVLGRYSYESEQAEAVIGTEFEIYYQRTGGFSADTEYKKLYRIGENVTTEELVLRARAYWGWSV
;
A
#
# COMPACT_ATOMS: atom_id res chain seq x y z
N MET A 1 -5.88 4.49 26.73
CA MET A 1 -4.91 3.41 26.97
C MET A 1 -5.13 2.27 25.97
N PRO A 2 -4.17 1.99 25.09
CA PRO A 2 -4.16 0.76 24.30
C PRO A 2 -3.74 -0.45 25.16
N ALA A 3 -4.18 -1.65 24.79
CA ALA A 3 -3.72 -2.91 25.35
C ALA A 3 -3.64 -3.98 24.25
N LEU A 4 -2.63 -4.85 24.34
CA LEU A 4 -2.47 -6.02 23.47
C LEU A 4 -2.51 -7.27 24.36
N ASP A 5 -3.41 -8.20 24.07
CA ASP A 5 -3.41 -9.54 24.65
C ASP A 5 -2.21 -10.34 24.14
N THR A 6 -1.54 -11.05 25.04
CA THR A 6 -0.31 -11.81 24.74
C THR A 6 -0.53 -13.24 24.26
N GLU A 7 -1.75 -13.78 24.38
CA GLU A 7 -2.05 -15.16 23.97
C GLU A 7 -2.54 -15.23 22.51
N TYR A 8 -3.43 -14.32 22.11
CA TYR A 8 -4.02 -14.27 20.77
C TYR A 8 -3.66 -12.99 19.99
N ASN A 9 -2.76 -12.15 20.53
CA ASN A 9 -2.39 -10.87 19.92
C ASN A 9 -3.63 -9.99 19.60
N ARG A 10 -4.70 -10.08 20.39
CA ARG A 10 -5.93 -9.28 20.20
C ARG A 10 -5.77 -7.90 20.83
N PHE A 11 -6.18 -6.87 20.11
CA PHE A 11 -5.98 -5.48 20.50
C PHE A 11 -7.24 -4.87 21.13
N ALA A 12 -7.10 -4.14 22.22
CA ALA A 12 -8.22 -3.50 22.92
C ALA A 12 -7.90 -2.04 23.26
N LEU A 13 -8.91 -1.18 23.19
CA LEU A 13 -8.83 0.23 23.57
C LEU A 13 -9.66 0.48 24.83
N PHE A 14 -9.03 1.06 25.84
CA PHE A 14 -9.66 1.54 27.07
C PHE A 14 -9.54 3.06 27.13
N LEU A 15 -10.63 3.75 27.47
CA LEU A 15 -10.63 5.18 27.79
C LEU A 15 -10.85 5.33 29.29
N THR A 16 -10.04 6.15 29.93
CA THR A 16 -10.08 6.44 31.36
C THR A 16 -10.50 7.88 31.63
N ASP A 17 -11.09 8.13 32.80
CA ASP A 17 -11.23 9.47 33.35
C ASP A 17 -9.92 9.95 34.03
N GLY A 18 -9.97 11.14 34.63
CA GLY A 18 -8.84 11.72 35.38
C GLY A 18 -8.53 11.04 36.72
N GLU A 19 -9.23 9.95 37.07
CA GLU A 19 -8.96 9.09 38.23
C GLU A 19 -8.58 7.65 37.80
N ASP A 20 -8.10 7.49 36.56
CA ASP A 20 -7.75 6.21 35.92
C ASP A 20 -8.89 5.17 35.84
N ARG A 21 -10.15 5.60 36.04
CA ARG A 21 -11.31 4.69 35.97
C ARG A 21 -11.71 4.49 34.52
N VAL A 22 -11.85 3.23 34.09
CA VAL A 22 -12.28 2.89 32.71
C VAL A 22 -13.73 3.33 32.50
N VAL A 23 -13.93 4.38 31.70
CA VAL A 23 -15.26 4.91 31.30
C VAL A 23 -15.78 4.29 30.00
N TYR A 24 -14.90 3.84 29.11
CA TYR A 24 -15.26 3.13 27.88
C TYR A 24 -14.21 2.07 27.53
N LYS A 25 -14.64 0.98 26.87
CA LYS A 25 -13.74 -0.07 26.36
C LYS A 25 -14.28 -0.71 25.09
N THR A 26 -13.41 -1.10 24.16
CA THR A 26 -13.76 -1.86 22.96
C THR A 26 -12.61 -2.75 22.48
N ASP A 27 -12.94 -3.96 22.00
CA ASP A 27 -12.09 -4.80 21.15
C ASP A 27 -12.64 -4.90 19.71
N ARG A 28 -13.72 -4.17 19.40
CA ARG A 28 -14.33 -4.08 18.07
C ARG A 28 -13.52 -3.12 17.21
N LEU A 29 -12.42 -3.63 16.69
CA LEU A 29 -11.44 -2.92 15.86
C LEU A 29 -11.18 -3.77 14.61
N GLU A 30 -11.00 -3.15 13.43
CA GLU A 30 -10.71 -3.85 12.17
C GLU A 30 -9.44 -4.73 12.26
N THR A 31 -8.47 -4.30 13.06
CA THR A 31 -7.24 -5.06 13.33
C THR A 31 -7.49 -6.42 14.02
N ASN A 32 -8.65 -6.61 14.65
CA ASN A 32 -9.04 -7.89 15.26
C ASN A 32 -9.81 -8.82 14.30
N ASN A 33 -9.95 -8.44 13.02
CA ASN A 33 -10.68 -9.18 11.99
C ASN A 33 -9.81 -9.55 10.76
N ARG A 34 -8.49 -9.38 10.86
CA ARG A 34 -7.54 -9.63 9.76
C ARG A 34 -7.42 -11.12 9.45
N ASN A 35 -7.18 -11.94 10.47
CA ASN A 35 -7.27 -13.39 10.39
C ASN A 35 -8.74 -13.81 10.58
N ARG A 36 -9.55 -13.72 9.51
CA ARG A 36 -10.99 -13.96 9.58
C ARG A 36 -11.30 -15.37 10.09
N GLY A 37 -12.09 -15.44 11.18
CA GLY A 37 -12.49 -16.70 11.81
C GLY A 37 -11.48 -17.30 12.80
N MET A 38 -10.36 -16.62 13.07
CA MET A 38 -9.35 -17.06 14.05
C MET A 38 -9.39 -16.17 15.30
N LEU A 39 -9.08 -16.74 16.47
CA LEU A 39 -8.85 -15.94 17.68
C LEU A 39 -7.55 -15.15 17.58
N GLU A 40 -6.48 -15.80 17.13
CA GLU A 40 -5.17 -15.20 16.92
C GLU A 40 -5.17 -14.22 15.75
N GLN A 41 -4.69 -13.00 16.00
CA GLN A 41 -4.64 -11.89 15.04
C GLN A 41 -3.19 -11.40 14.85
N PRO A 42 -2.84 -10.78 13.71
CA PRO A 42 -1.44 -10.47 13.39
C PRO A 42 -0.89 -9.23 14.13
N ASN A 43 -1.53 -8.74 15.19
CA ASN A 43 -1.24 -7.41 15.73
C ASN A 43 0.09 -7.35 16.51
N LYS A 44 0.85 -6.27 16.32
CA LYS A 44 2.05 -5.92 17.08
C LYS A 44 1.82 -4.80 18.09
N GLY A 45 0.87 -3.90 17.84
CA GLY A 45 0.52 -2.80 18.74
C GLY A 45 0.03 -1.55 18.01
N MET A 46 -0.23 -0.49 18.76
CA MET A 46 -0.60 0.82 18.21
C MET A 46 0.60 1.46 17.50
N ALA A 47 0.48 1.76 16.21
CA ALA A 47 1.46 2.54 15.47
C ALA A 47 1.17 4.04 15.58
N ALA A 48 -0.11 4.43 15.48
CA ALA A 48 -0.53 5.82 15.65
C ALA A 48 -1.97 5.92 16.22
N VAL A 49 -2.28 7.04 16.84
CA VAL A 49 -3.63 7.40 17.28
C VAL A 49 -3.82 8.91 17.21
N SER A 50 -5.05 9.36 16.96
CA SER A 50 -5.42 10.78 16.97
C SER A 50 -6.87 10.95 17.45
N PHE A 51 -7.11 12.06 18.13
CA PHE A 51 -8.38 12.43 18.76
C PHE A 51 -8.82 13.76 18.15
N GLN A 52 -9.85 13.74 17.30
CA GLN A 52 -10.33 14.90 16.54
C GLN A 52 -11.76 14.64 16.07
N ASP A 53 -12.57 15.68 15.92
CA ASP A 53 -13.85 15.60 15.20
C ASP A 53 -13.56 15.52 13.69
N LEU A 54 -14.03 14.45 13.03
CA LEU A 54 -13.92 14.25 11.57
C LEU A 54 -15.24 14.47 10.83
N ASN A 55 -16.38 14.32 11.51
CA ASN A 55 -17.71 14.29 10.87
C ASN A 55 -18.48 15.63 11.03
N GLY A 56 -18.02 16.52 11.91
CA GLY A 56 -18.59 17.83 12.23
C GLY A 56 -19.72 17.81 13.26
N ASP A 57 -19.92 16.73 14.01
CA ASP A 57 -21.03 16.59 14.97
C ASP A 57 -20.72 17.12 16.39
N GLY A 58 -19.46 17.47 16.67
CA GLY A 58 -19.01 18.03 17.95
C GLY A 58 -18.59 16.99 19.00
N TYR A 59 -18.63 15.69 18.70
CA TYR A 59 -17.97 14.66 19.48
C TYR A 59 -16.56 14.38 18.95
N THR A 60 -15.66 13.94 19.83
CA THR A 60 -14.29 13.59 19.44
C THR A 60 -14.27 12.18 18.85
N ASP A 61 -13.85 12.02 17.59
CA ASP A 61 -13.57 10.72 16.99
C ASP A 61 -12.16 10.22 17.36
N ILE A 62 -11.95 8.90 17.21
CA ILE A 62 -10.64 8.27 17.39
C ILE A 62 -10.21 7.66 16.05
N VAL A 63 -9.19 8.23 15.43
CA VAL A 63 -8.44 7.58 14.35
C VAL A 63 -7.35 6.75 14.99
N LEU A 64 -7.24 5.47 14.62
CA LEU A 64 -6.13 4.61 15.04
C LEU A 64 -5.48 3.92 13.83
N ILE A 65 -4.19 3.62 13.98
CA ILE A 65 -3.46 2.70 13.11
C ILE A 65 -2.76 1.68 14.00
N THR A 66 -3.01 0.40 13.76
CA THR A 66 -2.34 -0.73 14.40
C THR A 66 -1.28 -1.28 13.44
N SER A 67 -0.09 -1.58 13.96
CA SER A 67 0.94 -2.33 13.24
C SER A 67 0.62 -3.82 13.32
N CYS A 68 0.69 -4.52 12.19
CA CYS A 68 0.46 -5.96 12.07
C CYS A 68 1.63 -6.65 11.37
N ILE A 69 1.90 -7.91 11.70
CA ILE A 69 2.95 -8.69 11.04
C ILE A 69 2.46 -9.31 9.72
N ASN A 70 3.29 -9.18 8.69
CA ASN A 70 3.16 -9.85 7.40
C ASN A 70 4.50 -10.52 7.08
N GLU A 71 4.60 -11.82 7.38
CA GLU A 71 5.83 -12.62 7.17
C GLU A 71 6.32 -12.67 5.72
N ASN A 72 5.44 -12.35 4.75
CA ASN A 72 5.73 -12.26 3.32
C ASN A 72 6.10 -10.84 2.84
N SER A 73 6.03 -9.83 3.71
CA SER A 73 6.45 -8.46 3.39
C SER A 73 7.96 -8.43 3.10
N SER A 74 8.39 -7.65 2.11
CA SER A 74 9.82 -7.48 1.80
C SER A 74 10.55 -6.60 2.83
N ARG A 75 9.86 -6.12 3.86
CA ARG A 75 10.37 -5.14 4.82
C ARG A 75 11.27 -5.78 5.87
N PRO A 76 12.36 -5.10 6.28
CA PRO A 76 13.16 -5.54 7.43
C PRO A 76 12.30 -5.76 8.69
N GLU A 77 11.32 -4.88 8.91
CA GLU A 77 10.37 -4.95 10.03
C GLU A 77 9.24 -5.98 9.83
N LYS A 78 9.02 -6.45 8.59
CA LYS A 78 7.90 -7.34 8.20
C LYS A 78 6.51 -6.84 8.63
N THR A 79 6.33 -5.53 8.76
CA THR A 79 5.09 -4.88 9.19
C THR A 79 4.16 -4.52 8.01
N TYR A 80 2.87 -4.38 8.33
CA TYR A 80 1.87 -3.65 7.56
C TYR A 80 0.95 -2.86 8.50
N LYS A 81 0.32 -1.80 8.00
CA LYS A 81 -0.57 -0.92 8.78
C LYS A 81 -2.03 -1.37 8.62
N VAL A 82 -2.81 -1.28 9.70
CA VAL A 82 -4.28 -1.41 9.69
C VAL A 82 -4.89 -0.16 10.29
N GLY A 83 -5.63 0.61 9.49
CA GLY A 83 -6.29 1.84 9.91
C GLY A 83 -7.74 1.60 10.32
N ASP A 84 -8.24 2.34 11.30
CA ASP A 84 -9.62 2.25 11.76
C ASP A 84 -10.10 3.60 12.33
N VAL A 85 -11.42 3.82 12.33
CA VAL A 85 -12.04 5.04 12.86
C VAL A 85 -13.23 4.67 13.74
N LEU A 86 -13.17 5.13 14.99
CA LEU A 86 -14.26 5.04 15.94
C LEU A 86 -14.87 6.43 16.08
N PHE A 87 -16.09 6.60 15.58
CA PHE A 87 -16.81 7.86 15.68
C PHE A 87 -17.34 8.07 17.09
N GLY A 88 -17.20 9.31 17.59
CA GLY A 88 -17.75 9.74 18.86
C GLY A 88 -19.27 9.82 18.83
N SER A 89 -19.89 9.79 19.99
CA SER A 89 -21.32 10.05 20.18
C SER A 89 -21.64 10.30 21.65
N ARG A 90 -22.88 10.69 21.93
CA ARG A 90 -23.40 10.83 23.30
C ARG A 90 -23.25 9.55 24.13
N ASP A 91 -23.41 8.38 23.50
CA ASP A 91 -23.56 7.09 24.19
C ASP A 91 -22.29 6.22 24.13
N GLY A 92 -21.16 6.82 23.75
CA GLY A 92 -19.87 6.15 23.54
C GLY A 92 -19.41 6.21 22.09
N PHE A 93 -18.72 5.17 21.61
CA PHE A 93 -18.15 5.15 20.25
C PHE A 93 -18.73 4.03 19.39
N TYR A 94 -18.84 4.28 18.09
CA TYR A 94 -19.22 3.29 17.07
C TYR A 94 -18.21 3.21 15.92
N GLN A 95 -18.16 2.06 15.24
CA GLN A 95 -17.30 1.82 14.09
C GLN A 95 -18.17 1.72 12.83
N ASP A 96 -17.86 2.47 11.77
CA ASP A 96 -18.43 2.20 10.44
C ASP A 96 -17.46 1.33 9.63
N TRP A 97 -17.71 0.02 9.63
CA TRP A 97 -16.90 -0.97 8.93
C TRP A 97 -16.70 -0.68 7.44
N ARG A 98 -17.57 0.13 6.81
CA ARG A 98 -17.45 0.51 5.39
C ARG A 98 -16.32 1.52 5.19
N ILE A 99 -16.12 2.40 6.17
CA ILE A 99 -15.01 3.34 6.21
C ILE A 99 -13.72 2.57 6.51
N SER A 100 -13.73 1.63 7.46
CA SER A 100 -12.59 0.77 7.77
C SER A 100 -12.19 -0.15 6.59
N ASP A 101 -13.15 -0.73 5.85
CA ASP A 101 -12.88 -1.49 4.62
C ASP A 101 -12.17 -0.61 3.58
N LYS A 102 -12.75 0.56 3.25
CA LYS A 102 -12.15 1.48 2.27
C LYS A 102 -10.76 1.96 2.68
N ILE A 103 -10.56 2.31 3.96
CA ILE A 103 -9.27 2.73 4.51
C ILE A 103 -8.17 1.70 4.23
N ASN A 104 -8.45 0.42 4.48
CA ASN A 104 -7.44 -0.63 4.34
C ASN A 104 -7.34 -1.19 2.92
N ARG A 105 -8.47 -1.31 2.21
CA ARG A 105 -8.55 -1.89 0.87
C ARG A 105 -7.90 -1.02 -0.21
N PHE A 106 -8.01 0.30 -0.08
CA PHE A 106 -7.42 1.26 -1.03
C PHE A 106 -6.14 1.90 -0.47
N SER A 107 -5.49 1.22 0.49
CA SER A 107 -4.18 1.62 1.05
C SER A 107 -4.15 3.04 1.61
N MET A 108 -5.27 3.53 2.17
CA MET A 108 -5.39 4.86 2.80
C MET A 108 -4.97 4.85 4.29
N ASN A 109 -4.59 3.67 4.79
CA ASN A 109 -4.13 3.39 6.15
C ASN A 109 -2.66 3.78 6.44
N LYS A 110 -1.98 4.47 5.53
CA LYS A 110 -0.54 4.79 5.64
C LYS A 110 -0.22 5.79 6.76
N SER A 111 -1.12 6.73 7.06
CA SER A 111 -0.96 7.62 8.22
C SER A 111 -2.28 8.23 8.67
N ILE A 112 -2.30 8.77 9.90
CA ILE A 112 -3.45 9.50 10.45
C ILE A 112 -3.93 10.60 9.48
N ARG A 113 -3.00 11.35 8.87
CA ARG A 113 -3.34 12.43 7.93
C ARG A 113 -3.98 11.89 6.65
N PHE A 114 -3.56 10.72 6.18
CA PHE A 114 -4.14 10.07 5.00
C PHE A 114 -5.57 9.58 5.29
N ILE A 115 -5.80 8.94 6.45
CA ILE A 115 -7.15 8.57 6.91
C ILE A 115 -8.04 9.81 7.11
N THR A 116 -7.51 10.86 7.75
CA THR A 116 -8.22 12.12 7.98
C THR A 116 -8.68 12.75 6.67
N SER A 117 -7.81 12.76 5.64
CA SER A 117 -8.16 13.35 4.35
C SER A 117 -9.16 12.51 3.54
N PHE A 118 -9.30 11.22 3.84
CA PHE A 118 -10.42 10.42 3.35
C PHE A 118 -11.72 10.71 4.10
N VAL A 119 -11.72 10.61 5.43
CA VAL A 119 -12.94 10.63 6.22
C VAL A 119 -13.54 12.04 6.36
N ARG A 120 -12.70 13.07 6.54
CA ARG A 120 -13.14 14.46 6.70
C ARG A 120 -13.11 15.25 5.39
N ASP A 121 -12.03 15.13 4.61
CA ASP A 121 -11.86 15.95 3.38
C ASP A 121 -12.46 15.29 2.12
N GLY A 122 -12.84 14.01 2.18
CA GLY A 122 -13.45 13.27 1.07
C GLY A 122 -12.49 12.81 -0.05
N ASN A 123 -11.19 13.04 0.08
CA ASN A 123 -10.19 12.61 -0.89
C ASN A 123 -10.04 11.08 -0.87
N SER A 124 -9.93 10.41 -2.02
CA SER A 124 -9.85 8.95 -2.05
C SER A 124 -8.90 8.44 -3.12
N THR A 125 -8.11 7.42 -2.77
CA THR A 125 -7.29 6.65 -3.71
C THR A 125 -8.09 5.61 -4.50
N GLU A 126 -9.36 5.37 -4.15
CA GLU A 126 -10.22 4.31 -4.72
C GLU A 126 -10.26 4.31 -6.26
N PHE A 127 -10.22 5.49 -6.90
CA PHE A 127 -10.20 5.60 -8.36
C PHE A 127 -8.97 4.96 -9.01
N LEU A 128 -7.82 4.88 -8.30
CA LEU A 128 -6.62 4.18 -8.77
C LEU A 128 -6.85 2.66 -8.94
N TYR A 129 -7.88 2.12 -8.29
CA TYR A 129 -8.22 0.69 -8.27
C TYR A 129 -9.49 0.40 -9.10
N THR A 130 -10.20 1.43 -9.57
CA THR A 130 -11.52 1.30 -10.22
C THR A 130 -11.69 2.07 -11.54
N ALA A 131 -10.79 2.98 -11.88
CA ALA A 131 -10.79 3.66 -13.18
C ALA A 131 -10.62 2.65 -14.33
N MET A 132 -11.36 2.85 -15.42
CA MET A 132 -11.36 1.99 -16.61
C MET A 132 -10.58 2.62 -17.77
N THR A 133 -10.26 3.91 -17.70
CA THR A 133 -9.52 4.66 -18.73
C THR A 133 -8.43 5.54 -18.15
N GLN A 134 -7.40 5.82 -18.97
CA GLN A 134 -6.38 6.81 -18.66
C GLN A 134 -6.97 8.21 -18.47
N LYS A 135 -8.08 8.54 -19.16
CA LYS A 135 -8.76 9.82 -18.98
C LYS A 135 -9.36 9.95 -17.57
N GLU A 136 -10.04 8.94 -17.06
CA GLU A 136 -10.59 8.97 -15.69
C GLU A 136 -9.50 9.15 -14.64
N LEU A 137 -8.35 8.49 -14.78
CA LEU A 137 -7.20 8.71 -13.90
C LEU A 137 -6.74 10.18 -13.91
N LEU A 138 -6.57 10.78 -15.09
CA LEU A 138 -6.14 12.17 -15.24
C LEU A 138 -7.18 13.17 -14.72
N ASP A 139 -8.47 12.93 -15.00
CA ASP A 139 -9.59 13.76 -14.52
C ASP A 139 -9.69 13.73 -12.98
N HIS A 140 -9.35 12.61 -12.34
CA HIS A 140 -9.23 12.47 -10.88
C HIS A 140 -7.86 12.92 -10.31
N GLY A 141 -6.98 13.49 -11.12
CA GLY A 141 -5.75 14.14 -10.67
C GLY A 141 -4.51 13.25 -10.57
N PHE A 142 -4.53 12.05 -11.17
CA PHE A 142 -3.32 11.26 -11.38
C PHE A 142 -2.32 12.00 -12.27
N ARG A 143 -1.02 11.87 -11.99
CA ARG A 143 0.06 12.56 -12.69
C ARG A 143 1.01 11.52 -13.29
N ILE A 144 1.08 11.48 -14.61
CA ILE A 144 1.94 10.55 -15.34
C ILE A 144 3.40 10.99 -15.20
N ILE A 145 4.32 10.03 -15.03
CA ILE A 145 5.76 10.24 -15.10
C ILE A 145 6.16 10.05 -16.56
N GLU A 146 6.07 11.13 -17.34
CA GLU A 146 6.19 11.09 -18.80
C GLU A 146 7.57 10.59 -19.27
N GLU A 147 8.63 10.80 -18.47
CA GLU A 147 10.00 10.30 -18.73
C GLU A 147 10.11 8.77 -18.69
N GLN A 148 9.10 8.08 -18.16
CA GLN A 148 9.00 6.61 -18.10
C GLN A 148 7.72 6.10 -18.80
N CYS A 149 7.01 6.97 -19.52
CA CYS A 149 5.75 6.68 -20.21
C CYS A 149 6.03 6.30 -21.67
N TYR A 150 5.81 5.03 -22.05
CA TYR A 150 6.17 4.54 -23.39
C TYR A 150 5.31 3.40 -23.92
N TRP A 151 5.23 3.31 -25.26
CA TRP A 151 4.58 2.20 -25.95
C TRP A 151 5.46 0.94 -25.99
N ARG A 152 4.88 -0.21 -25.69
CA ARG A 152 5.54 -1.52 -25.74
C ARG A 152 4.62 -2.57 -26.36
N ASN A 153 5.19 -3.46 -27.17
CA ASN A 153 4.50 -4.66 -27.63
C ASN A 153 4.73 -5.77 -26.61
N PHE A 154 3.67 -6.37 -26.10
CA PHE A 154 3.65 -7.50 -25.18
C PHE A 154 3.07 -8.73 -25.89
N GLU A 155 3.79 -9.85 -25.88
CA GLU A 155 3.59 -11.01 -26.77
C GLU A 155 2.20 -11.64 -26.70
N LYS A 156 1.51 -11.57 -25.55
CA LYS A 156 0.14 -12.09 -25.38
C LYS A 156 -0.95 -11.02 -25.33
N MET A 157 -0.59 -9.73 -25.29
CA MET A 157 -1.52 -8.63 -25.01
C MET A 157 -1.48 -7.50 -26.06
N GLY A 158 -0.64 -7.62 -27.08
CA GLY A 158 -0.55 -6.64 -28.17
C GLY A 158 0.24 -5.39 -27.79
N ARG A 159 -0.10 -4.26 -28.41
CA ARG A 159 0.57 -2.97 -28.20
C ARG A 159 -0.13 -2.18 -27.11
N LEU A 160 0.59 -1.90 -26.02
CA LEU A 160 0.09 -1.18 -24.84
C LEU A 160 1.05 -0.05 -24.46
N GLN A 161 0.51 1.05 -23.95
CA GLN A 161 1.28 2.11 -23.32
C GLN A 161 1.50 1.74 -21.85
N VAL A 162 2.75 1.77 -21.42
CA VAL A 162 3.14 1.66 -20.02
C VAL A 162 3.03 3.06 -19.43
N VAL A 163 2.11 3.25 -18.48
CA VAL A 163 1.75 4.54 -17.90
C VAL A 163 2.05 4.52 -16.39
N PRO A 164 3.30 4.80 -15.98
CA PRO A 164 3.64 5.04 -14.57
C PRO A 164 3.16 6.43 -14.13
N GLY A 165 2.78 6.57 -12.87
CA GLY A 165 2.39 7.87 -12.32
C GLY A 165 2.02 7.85 -10.85
N THR A 166 1.74 9.04 -10.31
CA THR A 166 1.41 9.24 -8.89
C THR A 166 0.11 10.00 -8.69
N TYR A 167 -0.53 9.75 -7.55
CA TYR A 167 -1.56 10.62 -6.98
C TYR A 167 -1.08 11.11 -5.62
N THR A 168 -1.11 12.42 -5.39
CA THR A 168 -0.65 13.05 -4.14
C THR A 168 -1.85 13.30 -3.22
N MET A 169 -1.85 12.70 -2.03
CA MET A 169 -2.92 12.86 -1.04
C MET A 169 -2.34 13.02 0.37
N ALA A 170 -2.88 13.98 1.13
CA ALA A 170 -2.41 14.48 2.43
C ALA A 170 -0.97 15.05 2.46
N ASP A 171 0.02 14.27 2.02
CA ASP A 171 1.43 14.63 1.70
C ASP A 171 2.18 13.47 0.98
N TYR A 172 1.49 12.36 0.68
CA TYR A 172 2.08 11.11 0.22
C TYR A 172 1.74 10.87 -1.25
N ASN A 173 2.72 10.44 -2.04
CA ASN A 173 2.55 10.07 -3.44
C ASN A 173 2.29 8.56 -3.54
N VAL A 174 1.05 8.18 -3.85
CA VAL A 174 0.67 6.81 -4.17
C VAL A 174 1.07 6.53 -5.62
N PHE A 175 2.00 5.60 -5.83
CA PHE A 175 2.56 5.26 -7.13
C PHE A 175 1.92 4.01 -7.72
N MET A 176 1.47 4.15 -8.96
CA MET A 176 0.79 3.12 -9.74
C MET A 176 1.41 3.03 -11.12
N ILE A 177 1.28 1.86 -11.76
CA ILE A 177 1.60 1.70 -13.19
C ILE A 177 0.40 1.03 -13.86
N TYR A 178 -0.05 1.59 -14.98
CA TYR A 178 -1.13 1.04 -15.78
C TYR A 178 -0.60 0.59 -17.14
N LEU A 179 -1.24 -0.43 -17.72
CA LEU A 179 -1.11 -0.76 -19.14
C LEU A 179 -2.37 -0.30 -19.86
N VAL A 180 -2.22 0.59 -20.83
CA VAL A 180 -3.33 1.25 -21.52
C VAL A 180 -3.30 0.88 -23.01
N ASN A 181 -4.45 0.59 -23.61
CA ASN A 181 -4.53 0.28 -25.05
C ASN A 181 -4.62 1.54 -25.94
N GLU A 182 -4.55 1.36 -27.26
CA GLU A 182 -4.63 2.46 -28.24
C GLU A 182 -5.97 3.24 -28.23
N GLN A 183 -6.97 2.77 -27.49
CA GLN A 183 -8.26 3.44 -27.28
C GLN A 183 -8.37 4.13 -25.91
N GLY A 184 -7.31 4.11 -25.09
CA GLY A 184 -7.26 4.77 -23.79
C GLY A 184 -7.83 3.96 -22.62
N TYR A 185 -8.23 2.70 -22.82
CA TYR A 185 -8.71 1.82 -21.75
C TYR A 185 -7.56 1.16 -21.00
N ILE A 186 -7.72 1.04 -19.69
CA ILE A 186 -6.81 0.32 -18.79
C ILE A 186 -7.06 -1.19 -18.95
N VAL A 187 -6.01 -1.92 -19.30
CA VAL A 187 -6.01 -3.39 -19.49
C VAL A 187 -5.39 -4.10 -18.28
N TRP A 188 -4.48 -3.44 -17.56
CA TRP A 188 -3.86 -3.95 -16.35
C TRP A 188 -3.39 -2.82 -15.44
N SER A 189 -3.25 -3.09 -14.14
CA SER A 189 -2.64 -2.18 -13.16
C SER A 189 -1.68 -2.91 -12.22
N PHE A 190 -0.65 -2.20 -11.77
CA PHE A 190 0.38 -2.69 -10.83
C PHE A 190 0.50 -1.74 -9.65
N GLN A 191 0.93 -2.26 -8.51
CA GLN A 191 1.04 -1.53 -7.24
C GLN A 191 2.45 -1.67 -6.64
N PRO A 192 3.49 -1.05 -7.24
CA PRO A 192 4.88 -1.37 -6.90
C PRO A 192 5.35 -0.84 -5.54
N MET A 193 4.49 -0.10 -4.84
CA MET A 193 4.72 0.37 -3.47
C MET A 193 4.38 -0.66 -2.39
N GLY A 194 3.46 -1.59 -2.64
CA GLY A 194 2.94 -2.52 -1.62
C GLY A 194 2.67 -1.87 -0.26
N GLU A 195 3.36 -2.36 0.78
CA GLU A 195 3.19 -1.89 2.16
C GLU A 195 3.81 -0.53 2.52
N TYR A 196 4.47 0.17 1.59
CA TYR A 196 5.19 1.42 1.88
C TYR A 196 4.26 2.63 1.83
N ASP A 197 4.69 3.74 2.43
CA ASP A 197 3.81 4.90 2.65
C ASP A 197 3.84 5.91 1.48
N ASN A 198 4.99 6.12 0.82
CA ASN A 198 5.14 7.12 -0.23
C ASN A 198 6.26 6.77 -1.25
N LEU A 199 6.06 7.12 -2.53
CA LEU A 199 7.14 7.17 -3.52
C LEU A 199 8.03 8.39 -3.29
N TYR A 200 9.31 8.14 -3.03
CA TYR A 200 10.34 9.19 -2.95
C TYR A 200 10.92 9.50 -4.34
N ALA A 201 11.22 8.47 -5.14
CA ALA A 201 11.68 8.62 -6.53
C ALA A 201 11.51 7.32 -7.33
N LEU A 202 11.04 7.40 -8.57
CA LEU A 202 11.15 6.28 -9.53
C LEU A 202 12.58 6.28 -10.11
N LYS A 203 13.32 5.18 -9.96
CA LYS A 203 14.69 5.04 -10.49
C LYS A 203 14.72 4.44 -11.89
N GLY A 204 13.74 3.60 -12.25
CA GLY A 204 13.60 3.08 -13.61
C GLY A 204 12.46 2.08 -13.77
N LEU A 205 11.99 1.95 -15.01
CA LEU A 205 10.93 1.06 -15.43
C LEU A 205 11.30 0.37 -16.75
N VAL A 206 11.54 -0.94 -16.73
CA VAL A 206 12.04 -1.69 -17.89
C VAL A 206 11.11 -2.87 -18.23
N CYS A 207 10.60 -2.90 -19.46
CA CYS A 207 9.82 -4.01 -19.98
C CYS A 207 10.69 -4.95 -20.85
N LYS A 208 11.09 -6.11 -20.33
CA LYS A 208 12.01 -7.06 -20.98
C LYS A 208 11.71 -8.47 -20.47
N ASP A 209 11.93 -9.47 -21.31
CA ASP A 209 12.06 -10.88 -20.92
C ASP A 209 13.11 -11.04 -19.80
N VAL A 210 12.74 -11.66 -18.68
CA VAL A 210 13.59 -11.91 -17.50
C VAL A 210 13.70 -13.41 -17.19
N ASP A 211 12.60 -14.17 -17.26
CA ASP A 211 12.62 -15.62 -16.96
C ASP A 211 12.90 -16.52 -18.17
N GLY A 212 12.76 -16.00 -19.39
CA GLY A 212 13.03 -16.74 -20.62
C GLY A 212 11.85 -17.43 -21.27
N ASP A 213 10.62 -17.24 -20.79
CA ASP A 213 9.42 -17.76 -21.46
C ASP A 213 9.13 -17.07 -22.82
N GLY A 214 9.89 -16.00 -23.13
CA GLY A 214 9.83 -15.23 -24.36
C GLY A 214 8.80 -14.11 -24.35
N LEU A 215 8.13 -13.88 -23.24
CA LEU A 215 7.19 -12.77 -23.03
C LEU A 215 7.94 -11.56 -22.42
N LYS A 216 7.27 -10.41 -22.25
CA LYS A 216 7.92 -9.22 -21.66
C LYS A 216 7.43 -8.94 -20.25
N ASP A 217 8.28 -9.28 -19.31
CA ASP A 217 8.14 -8.95 -17.90
C ASP A 217 8.37 -7.45 -17.67
N ILE A 218 7.94 -6.95 -16.51
CA ILE A 218 8.14 -5.56 -16.10
C ILE A 218 8.97 -5.53 -14.82
N ILE A 219 10.14 -4.91 -14.88
CA ILE A 219 10.97 -4.59 -13.72
C ILE A 219 10.75 -3.13 -13.34
N VAL A 220 10.46 -2.90 -12.06
CA VAL A 220 10.30 -1.58 -11.45
C VAL A 220 11.38 -1.39 -10.40
N LEU A 221 12.14 -0.31 -10.48
CA LEU A 221 13.14 0.08 -9.47
C LEU A 221 12.76 1.44 -8.89
N GLY A 222 12.59 1.51 -7.57
CA GLY A 222 12.09 2.70 -6.87
C GLY A 222 12.86 3.03 -5.60
N ARG A 223 12.65 4.26 -5.11
CA ARG A 223 12.88 4.66 -3.72
C ARG A 223 11.53 4.93 -3.08
N TYR A 224 11.28 4.27 -1.96
CA TYR A 224 10.04 4.43 -1.19
C TYR A 224 10.37 4.80 0.24
N SER A 225 9.58 5.70 0.84
CA SER A 225 9.65 5.98 2.27
C SER A 225 8.62 5.17 3.04
N TYR A 226 8.98 4.76 4.26
CA TYR A 226 8.07 4.20 5.24
C TYR A 226 8.40 4.76 6.63
N GLU A 227 7.40 4.80 7.50
CA GLU A 227 7.52 5.13 8.91
C GLU A 227 7.94 3.87 9.70
N SER A 228 9.07 3.95 10.42
CA SER A 228 9.59 2.85 11.23
C SER A 228 8.84 2.67 12.56
N GLU A 229 9.14 1.61 13.30
CA GLU A 229 8.68 1.44 14.71
C GLU A 229 9.06 2.61 15.64
N GLN A 230 10.00 3.46 15.23
CA GLN A 230 10.46 4.65 15.98
C GLN A 230 9.80 5.96 15.48
N ALA A 231 8.80 5.86 14.59
CA ALA A 231 8.16 6.98 13.89
C ALA A 231 9.11 7.85 13.04
N GLU A 232 10.25 7.29 12.61
CA GLU A 232 11.18 7.95 11.70
C GLU A 232 10.91 7.56 10.23
N ALA A 233 11.05 8.51 9.31
CA ALA A 233 10.81 8.30 7.88
C ALA A 233 12.05 7.70 7.18
N VAL A 234 12.10 6.37 7.07
CA VAL A 234 13.19 5.62 6.43
C VAL A 234 12.96 5.52 4.91
N ILE A 235 13.97 5.87 4.10
CA ILE A 235 13.88 5.84 2.63
C ILE A 235 14.72 4.69 2.05
N GLY A 236 14.09 3.57 1.74
CA GLY A 236 14.74 2.43 1.08
C GLY A 236 14.84 2.57 -0.44
N THR A 237 15.79 1.86 -1.05
CA THR A 237 15.71 1.48 -2.49
C THR A 237 15.13 0.08 -2.55
N GLU A 238 14.13 -0.14 -3.41
CA GLU A 238 13.42 -1.41 -3.55
C GLU A 238 13.06 -1.67 -5.01
N PHE A 239 12.73 -2.92 -5.32
CA PHE A 239 12.31 -3.33 -6.66
C PHE A 239 11.09 -4.25 -6.64
N GLU A 240 10.39 -4.30 -7.77
CA GLU A 240 9.40 -5.33 -8.09
C GLU A 240 9.71 -5.91 -9.47
N ILE A 241 9.35 -7.18 -9.68
CA ILE A 241 9.33 -7.83 -10.99
C ILE A 241 7.94 -8.41 -11.18
N TYR A 242 7.33 -8.16 -12.33
CA TYR A 242 6.05 -8.73 -12.73
C TYR A 242 6.26 -9.53 -14.01
N TYR A 243 6.27 -10.86 -13.89
CA TYR A 243 6.42 -11.75 -15.03
C TYR A 243 5.15 -11.77 -15.87
N GLN A 244 5.26 -11.68 -17.20
CA GLN A 244 4.10 -11.79 -18.08
C GLN A 244 3.63 -13.24 -18.15
N ARG A 245 2.30 -13.44 -18.15
CA ARG A 245 1.65 -14.74 -18.33
C ARG A 245 0.49 -14.60 -19.34
N THR A 246 -0.08 -15.72 -19.78
CA THR A 246 -1.04 -15.78 -20.91
C THR A 246 -2.24 -14.82 -20.82
N GLY A 247 -2.70 -14.47 -19.61
CA GLY A 247 -3.84 -13.57 -19.39
C GLY A 247 -3.58 -12.41 -18.41
N GLY A 248 -2.32 -12.03 -18.20
CA GLY A 248 -1.97 -11.01 -17.20
C GLY A 248 -0.52 -11.09 -16.74
N PHE A 249 -0.28 -10.73 -15.47
CA PHE A 249 1.06 -10.74 -14.86
C PHE A 249 1.07 -11.37 -13.47
N SER A 250 2.19 -11.99 -13.11
CA SER A 250 2.46 -12.56 -11.78
C SER A 250 3.66 -11.87 -11.14
N ALA A 251 3.50 -11.33 -9.93
CA ALA A 251 4.61 -10.73 -9.18
C ALA A 251 5.65 -11.78 -8.76
N ASP A 252 6.93 -11.40 -8.75
CA ASP A 252 8.00 -12.23 -8.22
C ASP A 252 7.88 -12.42 -6.71
N THR A 253 8.08 -13.67 -6.27
CA THR A 253 8.10 -14.03 -4.84
C THR A 253 9.27 -14.94 -4.48
N GLU A 254 10.20 -15.16 -5.41
CA GLU A 254 11.33 -16.11 -5.27
C GLU A 254 12.66 -15.37 -5.34
N TYR A 255 12.96 -14.71 -6.46
CA TYR A 255 14.19 -13.94 -6.64
C TYR A 255 14.32 -12.82 -5.60
N LYS A 256 13.21 -12.12 -5.31
CA LYS A 256 13.11 -11.05 -4.32
C LYS A 256 13.32 -11.50 -2.87
N LYS A 257 13.15 -12.79 -2.54
CA LYS A 257 13.52 -13.34 -1.22
C LYS A 257 15.02 -13.61 -1.09
N LEU A 258 15.72 -13.77 -2.23
CA LEU A 258 17.13 -14.12 -2.29
C LEU A 258 18.04 -12.90 -2.49
N TYR A 259 17.63 -11.97 -3.36
CA TYR A 259 18.43 -10.79 -3.69
C TYR A 259 18.16 -9.61 -2.74
N ARG A 260 19.10 -9.37 -1.82
CA ARG A 260 19.15 -8.11 -1.06
C ARG A 260 19.69 -6.99 -1.94
N ILE A 261 18.83 -6.02 -2.20
CA ILE A 261 19.12 -4.85 -3.03
C ILE A 261 20.08 -3.87 -2.33
N GLY A 262 20.98 -3.25 -3.10
CA GLY A 262 21.88 -2.19 -2.64
C GLY A 262 21.39 -0.80 -3.06
N GLU A 263 21.70 0.23 -2.26
CA GLU A 263 21.24 1.61 -2.50
C GLU A 263 21.63 2.18 -3.87
N ASN A 264 22.75 1.75 -4.42
CA ASN A 264 23.31 2.23 -5.68
C ASN A 264 23.10 1.29 -6.87
N VAL A 265 22.25 0.26 -6.75
CA VAL A 265 21.92 -0.62 -7.89
C VAL A 265 21.29 0.17 -9.04
N THR A 266 21.62 -0.19 -10.28
CA THR A 266 20.95 0.33 -11.48
C THR A 266 19.92 -0.67 -12.02
N THR A 267 19.01 -0.20 -12.87
CA THR A 267 17.99 -1.06 -13.47
C THR A 267 18.61 -2.12 -14.40
N GLU A 268 19.72 -1.80 -15.07
CA GLU A 268 20.49 -2.72 -15.92
C GLU A 268 21.15 -3.83 -15.10
N GLU A 269 21.75 -3.49 -13.95
CA GLU A 269 22.33 -4.47 -13.04
C GLU A 269 21.26 -5.42 -12.48
N LEU A 270 20.10 -4.88 -12.09
CA LEU A 270 18.96 -5.66 -11.63
C LEU A 270 18.43 -6.61 -12.73
N VAL A 271 18.26 -6.12 -13.96
CA VAL A 271 17.88 -6.93 -15.14
C VAL A 271 18.87 -8.08 -15.36
N LEU A 272 20.17 -7.83 -15.26
CA LEU A 272 21.20 -8.86 -15.46
C LEU A 272 21.19 -9.90 -14.34
N ARG A 273 21.10 -9.47 -13.08
CA ARG A 273 21.05 -10.38 -11.91
C ARG A 273 19.78 -11.23 -11.88
N ALA A 274 18.63 -10.66 -12.26
CA ALA A 274 17.36 -11.39 -12.32
C ALA A 274 17.36 -12.42 -13.46
N ARG A 275 17.88 -12.06 -14.65
CA ARG A 275 18.07 -13.04 -15.75
C ARG A 275 19.04 -14.16 -15.37
N ALA A 276 20.13 -13.84 -14.69
CA ALA A 276 21.09 -14.83 -14.22
C ALA A 276 20.50 -15.83 -13.21
N TYR A 277 19.52 -15.42 -12.38
CA TYR A 277 18.79 -16.32 -11.49
C TYR A 277 17.98 -17.37 -12.26
N TRP A 278 17.32 -16.97 -13.35
CA TRP A 278 16.62 -17.89 -14.27
C TRP A 278 17.55 -18.64 -15.23
N GLY A 279 18.87 -18.61 -15.02
CA GLY A 279 19.87 -19.29 -15.84
C GLY A 279 20.28 -18.55 -17.13
N TRP A 280 19.73 -17.35 -17.39
CA TRP A 280 20.05 -16.54 -18.57
C TRP A 280 21.24 -15.61 -18.31
N SER A 281 22.42 -16.20 -18.22
CA SER A 281 23.69 -15.47 -18.43
C SER A 281 23.75 -14.88 -19.85
N VAL A 282 24.33 -13.68 -19.97
CA VAL A 282 24.73 -13.05 -21.25
C VAL A 282 26.15 -13.49 -21.61
#